data_AF-A0A9Q1QY28-F1
#
_entry.id   AF-A0A9Q1QY28-F1
#
_cell.length_a   1.000
_cell.length_b   1.000
_cell.length_c   1.000
_cell.angle_alpha   90.00
_cell.angle_beta   90.00
_cell.angle_gamma   90.00
#
_symmetry.space_group_name_H-M   'P 1'
#
loop_
_entity.id
_entity.type
_entity.pdbx_description
1 polymer ?
#
loop_
_entity_poly.entity_id
_entity_poly.type
_entity_poly.pdbx_seq_one_letter_code
_entity_poly.pdbx_strand_id
1 'polypeptide(L)'
;MSHGTSGGGASGAVPPLPPPSYIVSRTEAQHDEKARKWMQLNSKRYSDKLYNWFYDHKPLVKTKLINGPSYRKWHLSFPIMVTLHRLAGQLLSDLTDRNYFYLFDMESFFNAKALNMCIPGGPKFEPLYRDMEKGDED
;
A
#
# COMPACT_ATOMS: atom_id res chain seq x y z
N MET A 1 -57.62 25.67 -23.24
CA MET A 1 -57.32 24.35 -22.61
C MET A 1 -56.18 23.71 -23.39
N SER A 2 -55.28 23.05 -22.66
CA SER A 2 -54.12 22.21 -23.05
C SER A 2 -52.70 22.84 -23.08
N HIS A 3 -52.04 22.64 -21.93
CA HIS A 3 -50.68 22.14 -21.64
C HIS A 3 -49.43 22.56 -22.44
N GLY A 4 -48.40 22.96 -21.68
CA GLY A 4 -46.99 22.82 -22.04
C GLY A 4 -46.02 23.26 -20.93
N THR A 5 -44.96 22.45 -20.71
CA THR A 5 -43.69 22.75 -20.01
C THR A 5 -43.67 22.53 -18.50
N SER A 6 -43.16 21.38 -18.02
CA SER A 6 -41.73 21.02 -17.79
C SER A 6 -41.17 21.79 -16.58
N GLY A 7 -40.84 21.16 -15.45
CA GLY A 7 -39.82 20.13 -15.32
C GLY A 7 -38.54 20.75 -14.73
N GLY A 8 -38.59 21.16 -13.46
CA GLY A 8 -37.46 21.77 -12.75
C GLY A 8 -37.03 20.89 -11.57
N GLY A 9 -35.97 20.12 -11.75
CA GLY A 9 -35.34 19.33 -10.69
C GLY A 9 -34.72 20.22 -9.63
N ALA A 10 -35.25 20.19 -8.41
CA ALA A 10 -34.58 20.75 -7.25
C ALA A 10 -33.63 19.69 -6.68
N SER A 11 -32.32 19.94 -6.84
CA SER A 11 -31.26 19.22 -6.16
C SER A 11 -31.53 19.21 -4.66
N GLY A 12 -31.90 18.05 -4.11
CA GLY A 12 -32.09 17.85 -2.68
C GLY A 12 -30.77 17.98 -1.95
N ALA A 13 -30.47 19.17 -1.41
CA ALA A 13 -29.42 19.33 -0.42
C ALA A 13 -29.85 18.56 0.84
N VAL A 14 -29.11 17.50 1.16
CA VAL A 14 -29.30 16.77 2.42
C VAL A 14 -29.00 17.75 3.57
N PRO A 15 -29.93 17.99 4.51
CA PRO A 15 -29.65 18.87 5.64
C PRO A 15 -28.49 18.29 6.47
N PRO A 16 -27.60 19.13 7.04
CA PRO A 16 -26.50 18.64 7.87
C PRO A 16 -27.07 17.90 9.07
N LEU A 17 -26.57 16.67 9.29
CA LEU A 17 -26.94 15.83 10.42
C LEU A 17 -26.64 16.59 11.73
N PRO A 18 -27.52 16.50 12.75
CA PRO A 18 -27.22 17.07 14.06
C PRO A 18 -25.95 16.42 14.63
N PRO A 19 -25.09 17.17 15.32
CA PRO A 19 -23.90 16.61 15.95
C PRO A 19 -24.32 15.54 16.95
N PRO A 20 -23.69 14.34 16.92
CA PRO A 20 -24.01 13.29 17.87
C PRO A 20 -23.78 13.77 19.31
N SER A 21 -24.80 13.61 20.16
CA SER A 21 -24.82 14.03 21.57
C SER A 21 -23.88 13.23 22.50
N TYR A 22 -22.84 12.57 21.99
CA TYR A 22 -21.91 11.75 22.77
C TYR A 22 -20.50 12.33 22.92
N ILE A 23 -20.24 13.60 22.56
CA ILE A 23 -18.96 14.23 22.90
C ILE A 23 -18.93 14.49 24.42
N VAL A 24 -18.70 13.43 25.19
CA VAL A 24 -17.93 13.52 26.41
C VAL A 24 -16.57 14.02 25.96
N SER A 25 -16.29 15.30 26.19
CA SER A 25 -14.96 15.90 26.01
C SER A 25 -14.00 15.13 26.90
N ARG A 26 -13.39 14.09 26.32
CA ARG A 26 -12.36 13.28 26.97
C ARG A 26 -11.26 14.26 27.36
N THR A 27 -10.95 14.36 28.65
CA THR A 27 -9.96 15.33 29.14
C THR A 27 -8.60 15.05 28.48
N GLU A 28 -7.75 16.06 28.31
CA GLU A 28 -6.39 15.89 27.77
C GLU A 28 -5.64 14.76 28.51
N ALA A 29 -5.82 14.67 29.83
CA ALA A 29 -5.30 13.60 30.67
C ALA A 29 -5.75 12.19 30.24
N GLN A 30 -6.99 12.02 29.76
CA GLN A 30 -7.50 10.75 29.26
C GLN A 30 -6.98 10.42 27.84
N HIS A 31 -6.64 11.43 27.02
CA HIS A 31 -5.91 11.23 25.76
C HIS A 31 -4.47 10.79 26.03
N ASP A 32 -3.81 11.45 26.98
CA ASP A 32 -2.43 11.14 27.39
C ASP A 32 -2.34 9.76 28.04
N GLU A 33 -3.27 9.38 28.89
CA GLU A 33 -3.28 8.04 29.50
C GLU A 33 -3.52 6.95 28.45
N LYS A 34 -4.45 7.18 27.52
CA LYS A 34 -4.67 6.27 26.39
C LYS A 34 -3.42 6.19 25.52
N ALA A 35 -2.76 7.31 25.26
CA ALA A 35 -1.49 7.35 24.55
C ALA A 35 -0.44 6.54 25.31
N ARG A 36 -0.20 6.79 26.60
CA ARG A 36 0.74 6.06 27.48
C ARG A 36 0.50 4.56 27.48
N LYS A 37 -0.75 4.12 27.64
CA LYS A 37 -1.12 2.70 27.61
C LYS A 37 -0.86 2.08 26.24
N TRP A 38 -1.13 2.83 25.18
CA TRP A 38 -0.78 2.44 23.81
C TRP A 38 0.75 2.39 23.61
N MET A 39 1.51 3.35 24.16
CA MET A 39 2.98 3.35 24.14
C MET A 39 3.55 2.13 24.85
N GLN A 40 3.00 1.78 26.02
CA GLN A 40 3.48 0.67 26.84
C GLN A 40 3.22 -0.68 26.17
N LEU A 41 2.05 -0.86 25.54
CA LEU A 41 1.75 -2.05 24.75
C LEU A 41 2.72 -2.19 23.57
N ASN A 42 3.06 -1.05 22.96
CA ASN A 42 3.98 -0.98 21.83
C ASN A 42 5.45 -1.13 22.22
N SER A 43 5.88 -0.70 23.40
CA SER A 43 7.27 -0.89 23.89
C SER A 43 7.68 -2.37 23.93
N LYS A 44 6.74 -3.31 24.14
CA LYS A 44 7.02 -4.76 24.02
C LYS A 44 7.12 -5.24 22.57
N ARG A 45 6.54 -4.50 21.62
CA ARG A 45 6.49 -4.82 20.18
C ARG A 45 7.62 -4.17 19.39
N TYR A 46 8.15 -3.04 19.82
CA TYR A 46 9.23 -2.30 19.17
C TYR A 46 10.49 -2.36 20.04
N SER A 47 11.69 -2.30 19.45
CA SER A 47 12.89 -1.97 20.24
C SER A 47 12.71 -0.57 20.83
N ASP A 48 13.15 -0.32 22.07
CA ASP A 48 13.09 1.00 22.75
C ASP A 48 13.57 2.16 21.87
N LYS A 49 14.49 1.89 20.95
CA LYS A 49 15.03 2.90 20.04
C LYS A 49 14.13 3.24 18.86
N LEU A 50 13.21 2.37 18.46
CA LEU A 50 12.35 2.57 17.28
C LEU A 50 11.12 3.42 17.62
N TYR A 51 10.52 3.16 18.78
CA TYR A 51 9.25 3.77 19.20
C TYR A 51 9.25 5.30 19.12
N ASN A 52 10.37 5.93 19.47
CA ASN A 52 10.46 7.39 19.60
C ASN A 52 10.35 8.16 18.28
N TRP A 53 10.52 7.50 17.13
CA TRP A 53 10.51 8.17 15.83
C TRP A 53 9.75 7.40 14.76
N PHE A 54 9.36 6.14 14.98
CA PHE A 54 8.79 5.28 13.92
C PHE A 54 7.55 5.88 13.24
N TYR A 55 6.79 6.71 13.95
CA TYR A 55 5.58 7.36 13.44
C TYR A 55 5.76 8.86 13.11
N ASP A 56 6.98 9.38 13.18
CA ASP A 56 7.26 10.75 12.79
C ASP A 56 7.07 10.93 11.28
N HIS A 57 6.63 12.12 10.84
CA HIS A 57 6.53 12.44 9.42
C HIS A 57 7.88 12.38 8.69
N LYS A 58 8.98 12.75 9.37
CA LYS A 58 10.35 12.63 8.86
C LYS A 58 11.29 12.16 9.98
N PRO A 59 11.36 10.84 10.24
CA PRO A 59 12.14 10.33 11.36
C PRO A 59 13.63 10.53 11.16
N LEU A 60 14.37 10.68 12.25
CA LEU A 60 15.84 10.65 12.29
C LEU A 60 16.56 11.80 11.52
N VAL A 61 15.86 12.81 11.01
CA VAL A 61 16.45 13.94 10.23
C VAL A 61 17.59 14.65 10.97
N LYS A 62 17.47 14.78 12.29
CA LYS A 62 18.46 15.47 13.15
C LYS A 62 19.59 14.56 13.63
N THR A 63 19.67 13.33 13.12
CA THR A 63 20.66 12.33 13.53
C THR A 63 21.66 12.07 12.41
N LYS A 64 22.80 11.45 12.75
CA LYS A 64 23.82 11.03 11.77
C LYS A 64 23.36 9.89 10.85
N LEU A 65 22.23 9.26 11.15
CA LEU A 65 21.68 8.14 10.39
C LEU A 65 21.08 8.58 9.05
N ILE A 66 20.76 9.86 8.90
CA ILE A 66 20.22 10.46 7.69
C ILE A 66 21.13 11.61 7.25
N ASN A 67 21.21 11.84 5.94
CA ASN A 67 22.03 12.91 5.36
C ASN A 67 21.53 14.36 5.61
N GLY A 68 20.55 14.56 6.49
CA GLY A 68 19.95 15.85 6.81
C GLY A 68 18.58 16.10 6.17
N PRO A 69 18.10 17.36 6.10
CA PRO A 69 16.74 17.71 5.67
C PRO A 69 16.38 17.28 4.23
N SER A 70 17.38 17.03 3.38
CA SER A 70 17.18 16.50 2.04
C SER A 70 16.60 15.08 2.03
N TYR A 71 16.81 14.29 3.09
CA TYR A 71 16.17 12.99 3.29
C TYR A 71 16.30 11.98 2.14
N ARG A 72 17.48 11.92 1.49
CA ARG A 72 17.70 11.09 0.28
C ARG A 72 18.49 9.82 0.56
N LYS A 73 19.31 9.80 1.62
CA LYS A 73 20.19 8.67 1.95
C LYS A 73 20.10 8.38 3.44
N TRP A 74 20.02 7.09 3.77
CA TRP A 74 19.99 6.60 5.14
C TRP A 74 21.08 5.57 5.36
N HIS A 75 21.62 5.54 6.57
CA HIS A 75 22.54 4.53 7.05
C HIS A 75 22.07 4.06 8.43
N LEU A 76 21.30 2.97 8.45
CA LEU A 76 20.68 2.42 9.65
C LEU A 76 21.52 1.30 10.24
N SER A 77 21.57 1.23 11.56
CA SER A 77 22.28 0.14 12.25
C SER A 77 21.52 -1.18 12.12
N PHE A 78 22.26 -2.29 12.14
CA PHE A 78 21.70 -3.64 12.02
C PHE A 78 20.53 -3.93 12.97
N PRO A 79 20.56 -3.57 14.27
CA PRO A 79 19.43 -3.80 15.18
C PRO A 79 18.14 -3.07 14.78
N ILE A 80 18.26 -1.87 14.19
CA ILE A 80 17.12 -1.11 13.66
C ILE A 80 16.54 -1.86 12.46
N MET A 81 17.39 -2.29 11.53
CA MET A 81 16.98 -3.02 10.32
C MET A 81 16.28 -4.34 10.64
N VAL A 82 16.80 -5.14 11.59
CA VAL A 82 16.17 -6.40 12.03
C VAL A 82 14.78 -6.15 12.58
N THR A 83 14.62 -5.10 13.39
CA THR A 83 13.31 -4.75 13.95
C THR A 83 12.34 -4.33 12.86
N LEU A 84 12.76 -3.51 11.90
CA LEU A 84 11.94 -3.08 10.77
C LEU A 84 11.52 -4.26 9.89
N HIS A 85 12.45 -5.17 9.56
CA HIS A 85 12.18 -6.36 8.78
C HIS A 85 11.12 -7.25 9.45
N ARG A 86 11.25 -7.48 10.77
CA ARG A 86 10.26 -8.26 11.53
C ARG A 86 8.87 -7.63 11.53
N LEU A 87 8.78 -6.30 11.55
CA LEU A 87 7.51 -5.58 11.50
C LEU A 87 6.87 -5.65 10.10
N ALA A 88 7.70 -5.58 9.05
CA ALA A 88 7.26 -5.66 7.66
C ALA A 88 6.94 -7.09 7.20
N GLY A 89 7.23 -8.13 8.00
CA GLY A 89 7.08 -9.54 7.61
C GLY A 89 5.68 -9.95 7.17
N GLN A 90 4.62 -9.23 7.55
CA GLN A 90 3.27 -9.50 7.02
C GLN A 90 3.09 -9.10 5.54
N LEU A 91 3.96 -8.23 5.04
CA LEU A 91 3.89 -7.66 3.69
C LEU A 91 5.02 -8.15 2.78
N LEU A 92 6.13 -8.58 3.38
CA LEU A 92 7.28 -9.11 2.65
C LEU A 92 7.04 -10.59 2.29
N SER A 93 7.58 -11.01 1.15
CA SER A 93 7.56 -12.41 0.75
C SER A 93 8.68 -13.17 1.46
N ASP A 94 8.39 -14.38 1.92
CA ASP A 94 9.37 -15.30 2.50
C ASP A 94 10.12 -16.12 1.42
N LEU A 95 9.81 -15.94 0.14
CA LEU A 95 10.48 -16.63 -0.97
C LEU A 95 11.86 -16.02 -1.21
N THR A 96 12.88 -16.82 -0.94
CA THR A 96 14.29 -16.44 -1.15
C THR A 96 14.89 -17.10 -2.38
N ASP A 97 14.35 -18.24 -2.81
CA ASP A 97 14.84 -18.96 -3.97
C ASP A 97 14.32 -18.34 -5.27
N ARG A 98 15.25 -17.97 -6.16
CA ARG A 98 14.92 -17.45 -7.48
C ARG A 98 14.20 -18.48 -8.34
N ASN A 99 14.43 -19.77 -8.13
CA ASN A 99 13.78 -20.84 -8.88
C ASN A 99 12.26 -20.90 -8.63
N TYR A 100 11.76 -20.28 -7.55
CA TYR A 100 10.31 -20.16 -7.34
C TYR A 100 9.61 -19.46 -8.51
N PHE A 101 10.29 -18.50 -9.15
CA PHE A 101 9.76 -17.74 -10.28
C PHE A 101 10.06 -18.37 -11.64
N TYR A 102 10.40 -19.66 -11.69
CA TYR A 102 10.60 -20.36 -12.96
C TYR A 102 9.34 -20.27 -13.82
N LEU A 103 9.48 -19.78 -15.06
CA LEU A 103 8.37 -19.42 -15.97
C LEU A 103 7.44 -18.30 -15.47
N PHE A 104 7.74 -17.69 -14.33
CA PHE A 104 6.96 -16.62 -13.70
C PHE A 104 7.81 -15.35 -13.51
N ASP A 105 8.69 -15.10 -14.48
CA ASP A 105 9.50 -13.90 -14.60
C ASP A 105 9.15 -13.12 -15.88
N MET A 106 9.71 -11.91 -15.98
CA MET A 106 9.40 -11.00 -17.09
C MET A 106 9.78 -11.58 -18.46
N GLU A 107 10.90 -12.30 -18.54
CA GLU A 107 11.38 -12.91 -19.78
C GLU A 107 10.41 -13.99 -20.27
N SER A 108 9.93 -14.84 -19.36
CA SER A 108 8.93 -15.86 -19.70
C SER A 108 7.61 -15.25 -20.16
N PHE A 109 7.16 -14.15 -19.55
CA PHE A 109 5.96 -13.44 -19.99
C PHE A 109 6.12 -12.78 -21.36
N PHE A 110 7.30 -12.23 -21.69
CA PHE A 110 7.57 -11.70 -23.03
C PHE A 110 7.54 -12.81 -24.09
N ASN A 111 8.15 -13.96 -23.80
CA ASN A 111 8.14 -15.10 -24.70
C ASN A 111 6.72 -15.66 -24.91
N ALA A 112 5.95 -15.82 -23.84
CA ALA A 112 4.55 -16.26 -23.91
C ALA A 112 3.70 -15.34 -24.78
N LYS A 113 3.84 -14.01 -24.58
CA LYS A 113 3.15 -13.00 -25.41
C LYS A 113 3.55 -13.09 -26.89
N ALA A 114 4.85 -13.18 -27.17
CA ALA A 114 5.36 -13.21 -28.54
C ALA A 114 4.90 -14.45 -29.31
N LEU A 115 4.86 -15.61 -28.63
CA LEU A 115 4.45 -16.88 -29.21
C LEU A 115 2.94 -17.12 -29.19
N ASN A 116 2.14 -16.16 -28.71
CA ASN A 116 0.70 -16.33 -28.50
C ASN A 116 0.37 -17.57 -27.63
N MET A 117 1.21 -17.83 -26.63
CA MET A 117 1.08 -18.92 -25.66
C MET A 117 0.73 -18.37 -24.27
N CYS A 118 0.15 -19.20 -23.41
CA CYS A 118 -0.23 -18.80 -22.05
C CYS A 118 0.45 -19.69 -21.01
N ILE A 119 1.09 -19.05 -20.02
CA ILE A 119 1.61 -19.74 -18.83
C ILE A 119 0.46 -19.94 -17.83
N PRO A 120 0.27 -21.12 -17.23
CA PRO A 120 -0.79 -21.36 -16.25
C PRO A 120 -0.73 -20.39 -15.07
N GLY A 121 -1.85 -19.72 -14.76
CA GLY A 121 -1.91 -18.68 -13.71
C GLY A 121 -1.31 -17.33 -14.11
N GLY A 122 -0.65 -17.25 -15.27
CA GLY A 122 -0.06 -16.04 -15.83
C GLY A 122 -1.05 -15.21 -16.67
N PRO A 123 -0.63 -14.02 -17.11
CA PRO A 123 -1.44 -13.16 -17.96
C PRO A 123 -1.61 -13.73 -19.38
N LYS A 124 -2.76 -13.44 -19.99
CA LYS A 124 -3.04 -13.72 -21.42
C LYS A 124 -2.93 -12.44 -22.23
N PHE A 125 -2.48 -12.59 -23.47
CA PHE A 125 -2.31 -11.48 -24.40
C PHE A 125 -3.00 -11.80 -25.73
N GLU A 126 -3.37 -10.75 -26.44
CA GLU A 126 -3.80 -10.86 -27.84
C GLU A 126 -2.63 -11.32 -28.73
N PRO A 127 -2.89 -12.13 -29.77
CA PRO A 127 -1.87 -12.53 -30.74
C PRO A 127 -1.17 -11.31 -31.35
N LEU A 128 0.15 -11.38 -31.50
CA LEU A 128 0.92 -10.31 -32.15
C LEU A 128 0.54 -10.14 -33.63
N TYR A 129 0.21 -11.25 -34.29
CA TYR A 129 -0.29 -11.31 -35.66
C TYR A 129 -1.68 -11.95 -35.64
N ARG A 130 -2.70 -11.21 -36.10
CA ARG A 130 -4.10 -11.65 -36.06
C ARG A 130 -4.50 -12.53 -37.26
N ASP A 131 -3.75 -12.44 -38.36
CA ASP A 131 -4.21 -12.90 -39.67
C ASP A 131 -3.24 -13.88 -40.35
N MET A 132 -2.56 -14.76 -39.59
CA MET A 132 -1.92 -15.96 -40.16
C MET A 132 -2.98 -17.05 -40.36
N GLU A 133 -4.05 -16.72 -41.08
CA GLU A 133 -5.10 -17.65 -41.45
C GLU A 133 -4.70 -18.30 -42.79
N LYS A 134 -4.35 -19.59 -42.73
CA LYS A 134 -4.79 -20.60 -43.71
C LYS A 134 -4.21 -20.49 -45.13
N GLY A 135 -2.96 -20.93 -45.28
CA GLY A 135 -2.29 -21.24 -46.56
C GLY A 135 -0.80 -21.38 -46.24
N ASP A 136 -0.17 -22.54 -46.26
CA ASP A 136 -0.40 -23.75 -47.05
C ASP A 136 -0.07 -24.96 -46.17
N GLU A 137 -0.98 -25.93 -46.10
CA GLU A 137 -0.68 -27.28 -45.60
C GLU A 137 -0.05 -28.05 -46.77
N ASP A 138 1.29 -28.19 -46.77
CA ASP A 138 2.02 -29.20 -47.56
C ASP A 138 2.19 -30.50 -46.75
#